data_AF-A0A351T8T6-F1
#
_entry.id   AF-A0A351T8T6-F1
#
_cell.length_a   1.000
_cell.length_b   1.000
_cell.length_c   1.000
_cell.angle_alpha   90.00
_cell.angle_beta   90.00
_cell.angle_gamma   90.00
#
_symmetry.space_group_name_H-M   'P 1'
#
loop_
_entity.id
_entity.type
_entity.pdbx_description
1 polymer ?
#
loop_
_entity_poly.entity_id
_entity_poly.type
_entity_poly.pdbx_seq_one_letter_code
_entity_poly.pdbx_strand_id
1 'polypeptide(L)' 'TDEDGFAVINAQGGISIKVGTGPSAATHRVQSEAALINWLHAVAEVLAGQADK' A
#
# COMPACT_ATOMS: atom_id res chain seq x y z
N THR A 1 1.17 -15.03 -7.23
CA THR A 1 0.79 -14.76 -5.83
C THR A 1 1.01 -13.27 -5.57
N ASP A 2 0.67 -12.73 -4.39
CA ASP A 2 0.95 -11.30 -4.08
C ASP A 2 2.45 -10.97 -4.18
N GLU A 3 3.31 -11.92 -3.82
CA GLU A 3 4.77 -11.75 -3.85
C GLU A 3 5.32 -11.53 -5.26
N ASP A 4 4.76 -12.19 -6.27
CA ASP A 4 5.13 -11.94 -7.68
C ASP A 4 4.72 -10.53 -8.11
N GLY A 5 3.56 -10.06 -7.62
CA GLY A 5 3.09 -8.69 -7.86
C GLY A 5 4.00 -7.65 -7.20
N PHE A 6 4.46 -7.90 -5.98
CA PHE A 6 5.40 -7.03 -5.29
C PHE A 6 6.72 -6.91 -6.05
N ALA A 7 7.27 -8.03 -6.55
CA ALA A 7 8.50 -8.01 -7.34
C ALA A 7 8.39 -7.11 -8.58
N VAL A 8 7.27 -7.19 -9.31
CA VAL A 8 7.01 -6.38 -10.50
C VAL A 8 6.89 -4.89 -10.18
N ILE A 9 6.17 -4.53 -9.11
CA ILE A 9 5.99 -3.13 -8.71
C ILE A 9 7.26 -2.53 -8.14
N ASN A 10 8.02 -3.30 -7.35
CA ASN A 10 9.30 -2.86 -6.80
C ASN A 10 10.31 -2.56 -7.90
N ALA A 11 10.37 -3.38 -8.96
CA ALA A 11 11.24 -3.15 -10.11
C ALA A 11 10.92 -1.84 -10.86
N GLN A 12 9.69 -1.34 -10.75
CA GLN A 12 9.24 -0.09 -11.36
C GLN A 12 9.33 1.11 -10.39
N GLY A 13 9.85 0.91 -9.17
CA GLY A 13 9.90 1.96 -8.15
C GLY A 13 8.52 2.35 -7.59
N GLY A 14 7.51 1.48 -7.75
CA GLY A 14 6.18 1.70 -7.20
C GLY A 14 6.08 1.33 -5.72
N ILE A 15 4.85 1.43 -5.18
CA ILE A 15 4.56 1.16 -3.77
C ILE A 15 3.91 -0.22 -3.63
N SER A 16 4.53 -1.08 -2.83
CA SER A 16 3.99 -2.40 -2.46
C SER A 16 3.77 -2.46 -0.94
N ILE A 17 2.62 -2.97 -0.50
CA ILE A 17 2.24 -2.97 0.92
C ILE A 17 1.83 -4.39 1.35
N LYS A 18 2.53 -4.95 2.33
CA LYS A 18 2.15 -6.21 2.99
C LYS A 18 1.22 -5.94 4.17
N VAL A 19 0.16 -6.72 4.28
CA VAL A 19 -0.70 -6.77 5.48
C VAL A 19 -0.24 -7.91 6.41
N GLY A 20 -0.17 -7.63 7.70
CA GLY A 20 0.13 -8.60 8.74
C GLY A 20 1.62 -8.92 8.89
N THR A 21 1.93 -10.07 9.49
CA THR A 21 3.30 -10.52 9.75
C THR A 21 3.84 -11.44 8.63
N GLY A 22 5.06 -11.94 8.82
CA GLY A 22 5.70 -12.89 7.90
C GLY A 22 6.60 -12.24 6.83
N PRO A 23 7.57 -13.00 6.28
CA PRO A 23 8.43 -12.52 5.20
C PRO A 23 7.62 -12.04 4.00
N SER A 24 8.09 -10.98 3.34
CA SER A 24 7.47 -10.45 2.12
C SER A 24 8.46 -9.59 1.36
N ALA A 25 8.35 -9.56 0.04
CA ALA A 25 9.06 -8.65 -0.84
C ALA A 25 8.48 -7.23 -0.83
N ALA A 26 7.32 -7.00 -0.21
CA ALA A 26 6.74 -5.66 -0.12
C ALA A 26 7.67 -4.66 0.58
N THR A 27 7.72 -3.42 0.07
CA THR A 27 8.58 -2.35 0.60
C THR A 27 7.96 -1.64 1.81
N HIS A 28 6.64 -1.74 1.98
CA HIS A 28 5.90 -1.21 3.12
C HIS A 28 5.08 -2.29 3.81
N ARG A 29 4.69 -2.03 5.06
CA ARG A 29 3.89 -2.95 5.87
C ARG A 29 2.88 -2.23 6.75
N VAL A 30 1.71 -2.83 6.87
CA VAL A 30 0.67 -2.47 7.83
C VAL A 30 0.30 -3.70 8.68
N GLN A 31 -0.09 -3.46 9.93
CA GLN A 31 -0.28 -4.55 10.90
C GLN A 31 -1.58 -5.34 10.69
N SER A 32 -2.59 -4.74 10.06
CA SER A 32 -3.91 -5.35 9.87
C SER A 32 -4.63 -4.78 8.64
N GLU A 33 -5.67 -5.47 8.21
CA GLU A 33 -6.58 -5.04 7.14
C GLU A 33 -7.24 -3.70 7.49
N ALA A 34 -7.66 -3.54 8.75
CA ALA A 34 -8.24 -2.28 9.23
C ALA A 34 -7.27 -1.10 9.10
N ALA A 35 -5.98 -1.32 9.39
CA ALA A 35 -4.96 -0.29 9.20
C ALA A 35 -4.76 0.06 7.72
N LEU A 36 -4.83 -0.92 6.81
CA LEU A 36 -4.77 -0.66 5.37
C LEU A 36 -5.97 0.16 4.90
N ILE A 37 -7.19 -0.20 5.32
CA ILE A 37 -8.42 0.50 4.94
C ILE A 37 -8.38 1.95 5.43
N ASN A 38 -7.96 2.18 6.68
CA ASN A 38 -7.81 3.53 7.22
C ASN A 38 -6.79 4.36 6.43
N TRP A 39 -5.67 3.75 6.02
CA TRP A 39 -4.67 4.42 5.18
C TRP A 39 -5.25 4.79 3.80
N LEU A 40 -6.02 3.89 3.17
CA LEU A 40 -6.66 4.16 1.88
C LEU A 40 -7.67 5.32 1.99
N HIS A 41 -8.46 5.37 3.07
CA HIS A 41 -9.36 6.50 3.31
C HIS A 41 -8.60 7.82 3.45
N ALA A 42 -7.53 7.86 4.24
CA ALA A 42 -6.72 9.07 4.41
C ALA A 42 -6.08 9.54 3.09
N VAL A 43 -5.59 8.60 2.26
CA VAL A 43 -5.07 8.92 0.92
C VAL A 43 -6.16 9.49 0.03
N ALA A 44 -7.34 8.88 0.01
CA ALA A 44 -8.46 9.33 -0.79
C ALA A 44 -8.92 10.74 -0.38
N GLU A 45 -8.99 11.04 0.92
CA GLU A 45 -9.31 12.37 1.44
C GLU A 45 -8.30 13.43 0.99
N VAL A 46 -7.00 13.14 1.06
CA VAL A 46 -5.95 14.05 0.58
C VAL A 46 -6.08 14.29 -0.91
N LEU A 47 -6.26 13.23 -1.71
CA LEU A 47 -6.39 13.34 -3.16
C LEU A 47 -7.66 14.11 -3.57
N ALA A 48 -8.78 13.89 -2.88
CA ALA A 48 -10.02 14.64 -3.11
C ALA A 48 -9.82 16.13 -2.80
N GLY A 49 -9.20 16.47 -1.65
CA GLY A 49 -8.89 17.85 -1.29
C GLY A 49 -7.82 18.52 -2.16
N GLN A 50 -7.08 17.75 -2.96
CA GLN A 50 -6.16 18.27 -3.98
C GLN A 50 -6.85 18.52 -5.32
N ALA A 51 -7.91 17.76 -5.65
CA ALA A 51 -8.69 17.96 -6.87
C ALA A 51 -9.56 19.24 -6.82
N ASP A 52 -9.91 19.69 -5.60
CA ASP A 52 -10.69 20.91 -5.37
C ASP A 52 -9.83 22.21 -5.34
N LYS A 53 -8.51 22.11 -5.58
CA LYS A 53 -7.56 23.24 -5.63
C LYS A 53 -7.06 23.48 -7.04
#